data_AF-A0A932ZD72-F1
#
_entry.id   AF-A0A932ZD72-F1
#
_cell.length_a   1.000
_cell.length_b   1.000
_cell.length_c   1.000
_cell.angle_alpha   90.00
_cell.angle_beta   90.00
_cell.angle_gamma   90.00
#
_symmetry.space_group_name_H-M   'P 1'
#
loop_
_entity.id
_entity.type
_entity.pdbx_description
1 polymer ?
#
loop_
_entity_poly.entity_id
_entity_poly.type
_entity_poly.pdbx_seq_one_letter_code
_entity_poly.pdbx_strand_id
1 'polypeptide(L)'
;MHLRQSGDWIAKGVRFPAGTEFRAHHKGQTYLARVESGALVLNGKRYDSPSAAAVSITGSAVNGWRFWEGRLPGEASWKMIESLRRSVK
;
A
#
# COMPACT_ATOMS: atom_id res chain seq x y z
N MET A 1 0.12 -28.45 3.65
CA MET A 1 1.16 -27.57 3.07
C MET A 1 0.72 -26.13 3.21
N HIS A 2 1.19 -25.39 4.23
CA HIS A 2 0.93 -23.95 4.31
C HIS A 2 2.01 -23.24 3.49
N LEU A 3 1.68 -22.87 2.25
CA LEU A 3 2.51 -22.00 1.42
C LEU A 3 2.58 -20.63 2.12
N ARG A 4 3.61 -20.42 2.94
CA ARG A 4 3.99 -19.10 3.43
C ARG A 4 4.54 -18.33 2.24
N GLN A 5 3.65 -17.74 1.44
CA GLN A 5 4.03 -16.72 0.47
C GLN A 5 4.53 -15.52 1.28
N SER A 6 5.82 -15.47 1.59
CA SER A 6 6.47 -14.25 2.08
C SER A 6 6.58 -13.26 0.90
N GLY A 7 5.43 -12.80 0.41
CA GLY A 7 5.26 -11.73 -0.58
C GLY A 7 4.98 -10.39 0.09
N ASP A 8 5.30 -10.29 1.37
CA ASP A 8 5.04 -9.12 2.19
C ASP A 8 5.95 -7.97 1.77
N TRP A 9 5.38 -6.78 1.75
CA TRP A 9 6.10 -5.57 1.45
C TRP A 9 6.39 -4.80 2.73
N ILE A 10 7.66 -4.41 2.93
CA ILE A 10 8.08 -3.62 4.09
C ILE A 10 8.42 -2.21 3.59
N ALA A 11 7.61 -1.23 3.99
CA ALA A 11 7.88 0.18 3.70
C ALA A 11 8.28 0.89 4.98
N LYS A 12 9.51 1.43 5.05
CA LYS A 12 10.05 2.17 6.22
C LYS A 12 9.74 1.50 7.58
N GLY A 13 9.92 0.17 7.66
CA GLY A 13 9.69 -0.62 8.88
C GLY A 13 8.24 -1.05 9.14
N VAL A 14 7.26 -0.61 8.33
CA VAL A 14 5.88 -1.09 8.40
C VAL A 14 5.71 -2.27 7.46
N ARG A 15 5.26 -3.41 8.00
CA ARG A 15 4.99 -4.63 7.22
C ARG A 15 3.56 -4.62 6.71
N PHE A 16 3.41 -4.80 5.40
CA PHE A 16 2.15 -5.05 4.71
C PHE A 16 2.15 -6.48 4.16
N PRO A 17 1.29 -7.37 4.68
CA PRO A 17 1.20 -8.74 4.19
C PRO A 17 0.87 -8.83 2.70
N ALA A 18 1.32 -9.92 2.05
CA ALA A 18 0.88 -10.24 0.70
C ALA A 18 -0.65 -10.22 0.60
N GLY A 19 -1.17 -9.57 -0.44
CA GLY A 19 -2.61 -9.40 -0.64
C GLY A 19 -3.22 -8.19 0.05
N THR A 20 -2.48 -7.41 0.86
CA THR A 20 -2.95 -6.10 1.33
C THR A 20 -3.36 -5.25 0.13
N GLU A 21 -4.57 -4.70 0.19
CA GLU A 21 -5.08 -3.80 -0.83
C GLU A 21 -4.87 -2.35 -0.41
N PHE A 22 -4.62 -1.50 -1.38
CA PHE A 22 -4.37 -0.07 -1.22
C PHE A 22 -5.34 0.68 -2.13
N ARG A 23 -5.89 1.77 -1.61
CA ARG A 23 -6.79 2.65 -2.35
C ARG A 23 -6.42 4.10 -2.12
N ALA A 24 -6.49 4.90 -3.18
CA ALA A 24 -6.40 6.34 -3.10
C ALA A 24 -7.46 6.99 -3.98
N HIS A 25 -7.97 8.14 -3.53
CA HIS A 25 -8.89 8.97 -4.29
C HIS A 25 -8.17 10.23 -4.73
N HIS A 26 -8.02 10.42 -6.04
CA HIS A 26 -7.33 11.58 -6.59
C HIS A 26 -8.06 12.11 -7.84
N LYS A 27 -8.43 13.39 -7.82
CA LYS A 27 -9.13 14.08 -8.92
C LYS A 27 -10.36 13.31 -9.45
N GLY A 28 -11.20 12.81 -8.54
CA GLY A 28 -12.41 12.05 -8.90
C GLY A 28 -12.17 10.63 -9.39
N GLN A 29 -10.92 10.17 -9.42
CA GLN A 29 -10.56 8.79 -9.79
C GLN A 29 -10.11 7.99 -8.57
N THR A 30 -10.51 6.72 -8.52
CA THR A 30 -10.04 5.77 -7.52
C THR A 30 -8.90 4.95 -8.10
N TYR A 31 -7.77 4.95 -7.42
CA TYR A 31 -6.59 4.17 -7.77
C TYR A 31 -6.49 3.00 -6.81
N LEU A 32 -6.38 1.79 -7.36
CA LEU A 32 -6.24 0.56 -6.60
C LEU A 32 -4.85 -0.03 -6.79
N ALA A 33 -4.23 -0.41 -5.69
CA ALA A 33 -2.94 -1.09 -5.67
C ALA A 33 -2.99 -2.28 -4.71
N ARG A 34 -2.04 -3.21 -4.85
CA ARG A 34 -2.00 -4.42 -4.03
C ARG A 34 -0.56 -4.80 -3.70
N VAL A 35 -0.35 -5.39 -2.54
CA VAL A 35 0.95 -5.98 -2.19
C VAL A 35 1.08 -7.34 -2.85
N GLU A 36 2.02 -7.45 -3.77
CA GLU A 36 2.29 -8.67 -4.52
C GLU A 36 3.79 -8.88 -4.72
N SER A 37 4.27 -10.08 -4.38
CA SER A 37 5.68 -10.47 -4.52
C SER A 37 6.66 -9.50 -3.83
N GLY A 38 6.28 -8.93 -2.68
CA GLY A 38 7.14 -8.05 -1.87
C GLY A 38 7.17 -6.59 -2.30
N ALA A 39 6.26 -6.13 -3.15
CA ALA A 39 6.16 -4.73 -3.56
C ALA A 39 4.70 -4.27 -3.62
N LEU A 40 4.50 -2.94 -3.60
CA LEU A 40 3.21 -2.34 -3.93
C LEU A 40 3.05 -2.32 -5.45
N VAL A 41 2.04 -2.99 -5.97
CA VAL A 41 1.73 -3.07 -7.39
C VAL A 41 0.52 -2.19 -7.70
N LEU A 42 0.71 -1.19 -8.55
CA LEU A 42 -0.33 -0.28 -9.04
C LEU A 42 -0.35 -0.38 -10.56
N ASN A 43 -1.50 -0.77 -11.14
CA ASN A 43 -1.68 -0.95 -12.59
C ASN A 43 -0.56 -1.81 -13.24
N GLY A 44 -0.15 -2.89 -12.57
CA GLY A 44 0.92 -3.79 -13.03
C GLY A 44 2.35 -3.27 -12.83
N LYS A 45 2.52 -2.03 -12.36
CA LYS A 45 3.85 -1.46 -12.07
C LYS A 45 4.18 -1.62 -10.58
N ARG A 46 5.40 -2.06 -10.31
CA ARG A 46 5.92 -2.31 -8.96
C ARG A 46 6.55 -1.05 -8.38
N TYR A 47 6.29 -0.80 -7.10
CA TYR A 47 6.83 0.33 -6.34
C TYR A 47 7.41 -0.14 -5.01
N ASP A 48 8.59 0.38 -4.68
CA ASP A 48 9.29 0.13 -3.41
C ASP A 48 8.76 0.97 -2.25
N SER A 49 8.07 2.07 -2.52
CA SER A 49 7.59 3.02 -1.52
C SER A 49 6.19 3.58 -1.82
N PRO A 50 5.38 3.88 -0.78
CA PRO A 50 4.04 4.46 -0.98
C PRO A 50 4.09 5.81 -1.71
N SER A 51 5.13 6.61 -1.45
CA SER A 51 5.34 7.90 -2.10
C SER A 51 5.62 7.74 -3.59
N ALA A 52 6.45 6.77 -4.01
CA ALA A 52 6.74 6.55 -5.43
C ALA A 52 5.46 6.17 -6.21
N ALA A 53 4.62 5.31 -5.63
CA ALA A 53 3.33 4.95 -6.22
C ALA A 53 2.40 6.16 -6.32
N ALA A 54 2.33 6.99 -5.27
CA ALA A 54 1.51 8.19 -5.25
C ALA A 54 1.98 9.24 -6.27
N VAL A 55 3.30 9.46 -6.41
CA VAL A 55 3.89 10.36 -7.42
C VAL A 55 3.53 9.92 -8.83
N SER A 56 3.49 8.60 -9.10
CA SER A 56 3.06 8.09 -10.41
C SER A 56 1.60 8.43 -10.73
N ILE A 57 0.77 8.78 -9.74
CA ILE A 57 -0.61 9.21 -9.92
C ILE A 57 -0.72 10.73 -9.98
N THR A 58 -0.07 11.42 -9.04
CA THR A 58 -0.24 12.87 -8.85
C THR A 58 0.65 13.70 -9.79
N GLY A 59 1.74 13.12 -10.31
CA GLY A 59 2.77 13.82 -11.08
C GLY A 59 3.70 14.70 -10.23
N SER A 60 3.49 14.75 -8.91
CA SER A 60 4.22 15.61 -7.98
C SER A 60 4.53 14.89 -6.67
N ALA A 61 5.62 15.29 -6.00
CA ALA A 61 5.98 14.76 -4.69
C ALA A 61 4.84 14.95 -3.68
N VAL A 62 4.32 13.84 -3.15
CA VAL A 62 3.26 13.82 -2.14
C VAL A 62 3.60 12.88 -0.99
N ASN A 63 2.93 13.09 0.16
CA ASN A 63 3.07 12.20 1.30
C ASN A 63 2.27 10.92 1.06
N GLY A 64 2.96 9.87 0.58
CA GLY A 64 2.36 8.56 0.32
C GLY A 64 1.63 7.94 1.53
N TRP A 65 2.06 8.23 2.76
CA TRP A 65 1.43 7.66 3.95
C TRP A 65 0.01 8.17 4.23
N ARG A 66 -0.26 9.41 3.82
CA ARG A 66 -1.57 10.06 3.93
C ARG A 66 -2.38 10.00 2.63
N PHE A 67 -1.73 9.61 1.54
CA PHE A 67 -2.38 9.46 0.25
C PHE A 67 -3.12 8.13 0.13
N TRP A 68 -2.58 7.08 0.74
CA TRP A 68 -3.10 5.73 0.63
C TRP A 68 -3.90 5.31 1.87
N GLU A 69 -5.04 4.69 1.61
CA GLU A 69 -5.74 3.82 2.54
C GLU A 69 -5.30 2.38 2.29
N GLY A 70 -5.07 1.59 3.33
CA GLY A 70 -4.76 0.17 3.28
C GLY A 70 -5.88 -0.66 3.90
N ARG A 71 -6.15 -1.82 3.31
CA ARG A 71 -6.98 -2.89 3.85
C ARG A 71 -6.14 -4.14 3.98
N LEU A 72 -5.82 -4.53 5.22
CA LEU A 72 -5.06 -5.75 5.48
C LEU A 72 -5.89 -6.99 5.10
N PRO A 73 -5.25 -8.11 4.69
CA PRO A 73 -5.97 -9.34 4.41
C PRO A 73 -6.78 -9.79 5.63
N GLY A 74 -8.08 -10.01 5.42
CA GLY A 74 -9.01 -10.38 6.50
C GLY A 74 -9.63 -9.19 7.25
N GLU A 75 -9.19 -7.95 7.00
CA GLU A 75 -9.88 -6.76 7.52
C GLU A 75 -10.97 -6.27 6.55
N ALA A 76 -12.11 -5.84 7.11
CA ALA A 76 -13.21 -5.30 6.31
C ALA A 76 -13.05 -3.81 5.99
N SER A 77 -12.30 -3.07 6.80
CA SER A 77 -12.24 -1.61 6.76
C SER A 77 -10.95 -1.10 6.13
N TRP A 78 -11.08 -0.04 5.33
CA TRP A 78 -9.96 0.76 4.84
C TRP A 78 -9.47 1.68 5.95
N LYS A 79 -8.15 1.77 6.13
CA LYS A 79 -7.52 2.63 7.13
C LYS A 79 -6.34 3.38 6.50
N MET A 80 -6.14 4.64 6.87
CA MET A 80 -4.95 5.38 6.46
C MET A 80 -3.69 4.61 6.85
N ILE A 81 -2.77 4.40 5.91
CA ILE A 81 -1.55 3.61 6.19
C ILE A 81 -0.61 4.33 7.16
N GLU A 82 -0.72 5.66 7.27
CA GLU A 82 -0.08 6.45 8.33
C GLU A 82 -0.47 5.96 9.73
N SER A 83 -1.74 5.58 9.95
CA SER A 83 -2.21 5.06 11.24
C SER A 83 -1.57 3.71 11.57
N LEU A 84 -1.33 2.87 10.56
CA LEU A 84 -0.66 1.57 10.73
C LEU A 84 0.80 1.74 11.16
N ARG A 85 1.47 2.82 10.71
CA ARG A 85 2.84 3.15 11.13
C ARG A 85 2.93 3.49 12.62
N ARG A 86 1.89 4.07 13.20
CA ARG A 86 1.88 4.49 14.61
C ARG A 86 1.62 3.32 15.59
N SER A 87 0.99 2.24 15.12
CA SER A 87 0.70 1.06 15.94
C SER A 87 1.88 0.09 16.08
N VAL A 88 2.99 0.30 15.35
CA VAL A 88 4.22 -0.46 15.56
C VAL A 88 5.00 0.23 16.67
N LYS A 89 4.80 -0.20 17.92
CA LYS A 89 5.56 0.25 19.09
C LYS A 89 6.29 -0.94 19.70
#